data_AF-A0A3D4XPA3-F1
#
_entry.id   AF-A0A3D4XPA3-F1
#
_cell.length_a   1.000
_cell.length_b   1.000
_cell.length_c   1.000
_cell.angle_alpha   90.00
_cell.angle_beta   90.00
_cell.angle_gamma   90.00
#
_symmetry.space_group_name_H-M   'P 1'
#
loop_
_entity.id
_entity.type
_entity.pdbx_description
1 polymer ?
#
loop_
_entity_poly.entity_id
_entity_poly.type
_entity_poly.pdbx_seq_one_letter_code
_entity_poly.pdbx_strand_id
1 'polypeptide(L)'
;MQPRFIHLRVHSEFSLIDGLVKIKPLIKQLTAFAMPAIALTDHVNLFGLVKLYKASIAQGIKPIAGADVLVANADAPDLPYRLTFLALNHTGYVTLTELVSQAYQQGQNKDGIPLLQREWIEMNNTGLLALSGAMQGDIGRALLSENHDMAKTWANYWKNLLPNRFYLELQRVGKADEERYIALATQLAAALSLPVVATNDVRFLQESDFAAHEVRVCIHQGRVLDDPRRPKDYTHQQYLRSEEEMVALFADFPEALANTVEIAKRCNLALSLGKNFLPQFPTPNGESLDDYLVIKAKEGLAQRLEVLYPNPEVRAQKAPEYEARLDFETGIIIQMGFPGYFLIVADFINWAKHNGVPVGPGRGSGAGSVVAYSLGITDLDPLQYALLFERFLNPERVSMPDFDIDFCQEGRDRVIDYV
;
A
#
# COMPACT_ATOMS: atom_id res chain seq x y z
N MET A 1 -20.18 -7.10 23.68
CA MET A 1 -20.71 -5.74 23.85
C MET A 1 -20.65 -5.06 22.49
N GLN A 2 -21.59 -4.20 22.10
CA GLN A 2 -21.46 -3.44 20.85
C GLN A 2 -20.39 -2.36 21.03
N PRO A 3 -19.46 -2.16 20.08
CA PRO A 3 -18.44 -1.13 20.19
C PRO A 3 -19.09 0.25 20.21
N ARG A 4 -18.58 1.16 21.04
CA ARG A 4 -19.06 2.56 21.11
C ARG A 4 -18.16 3.53 20.35
N PHE A 5 -16.93 3.13 20.02
CA PHE A 5 -15.97 3.96 19.32
C PHE A 5 -14.96 3.14 18.50
N ILE A 6 -14.57 3.66 17.34
CA ILE A 6 -13.50 3.13 16.49
C ILE A 6 -12.56 4.26 16.10
N HIS A 7 -11.24 4.04 16.20
CA HIS A 7 -10.26 4.99 15.68
C HIS A 7 -10.28 5.01 14.15
N LEU A 8 -10.58 6.18 13.58
CA LEU A 8 -10.66 6.41 12.13
C LEU A 8 -9.51 7.24 11.56
N ARG A 9 -8.60 7.73 12.41
CA ARG A 9 -7.47 8.56 11.99
C ARG A 9 -6.24 8.25 12.83
N VAL A 10 -5.31 7.50 12.25
CA VAL A 10 -4.10 6.99 12.90
C VAL A 10 -2.95 7.04 11.91
N HIS A 11 -1.84 7.63 12.33
CA HIS A 11 -0.58 7.60 11.59
C HIS A 11 0.35 6.55 12.19
N SER A 12 0.82 5.64 11.34
CA SER A 12 1.82 4.63 11.67
C SER A 12 3.24 5.10 11.41
N GLU A 13 4.19 4.19 11.62
CA GLU A 13 5.60 4.36 11.25
C GLU A 13 5.80 4.75 9.77
N PHE A 14 4.78 4.55 8.91
CA PHE A 14 4.79 4.89 7.49
C PHE A 14 4.35 6.32 7.19
N SER A 15 3.81 7.05 8.15
CA SER A 15 3.75 8.52 8.08
C SER A 15 5.12 9.08 8.39
N LEU A 16 6.00 9.09 7.40
CA LEU A 16 7.45 9.34 7.59
C LEU A 16 7.74 10.64 8.37
N ILE A 17 6.88 11.64 8.22
CA ILE A 17 7.00 12.94 8.88
C ILE A 17 6.74 12.93 10.40
N ASP A 18 5.88 12.04 10.92
CA ASP A 18 5.38 12.15 12.32
C ASP A 18 5.00 10.85 13.05
N GLY A 19 4.31 9.89 12.42
CA GLY A 19 3.65 8.76 13.11
C GLY A 19 4.57 7.69 13.72
N LEU A 20 4.58 7.52 15.04
CA LEU A 20 5.44 6.58 15.78
C LEU A 20 4.82 5.18 15.94
N VAL A 21 3.51 5.05 15.67
CA VAL A 21 2.76 3.82 15.91
C VAL A 21 3.27 2.68 15.04
N LYS A 22 3.82 1.62 15.66
CA LYS A 22 4.18 0.39 14.95
C LYS A 22 2.97 -0.51 14.74
N ILE A 23 2.76 -1.03 13.52
CA ILE A 23 1.59 -1.87 13.19
C ILE A 23 1.41 -3.08 14.12
N LYS A 24 2.44 -3.89 14.39
CA LYS A 24 2.30 -5.09 15.24
C LYS A 24 1.89 -4.71 16.69
N PRO A 25 2.57 -3.77 17.37
CA PRO A 25 2.11 -3.24 18.66
C PRO A 25 0.70 -2.64 18.64
N LEU A 26 0.32 -1.90 17.58
CA LEU A 26 -1.03 -1.37 17.42
C LEU A 26 -2.10 -2.47 17.47
N ILE A 27 -1.93 -3.53 16.69
CA ILE A 27 -2.89 -4.64 16.67
C ILE A 27 -2.99 -5.31 18.04
N LYS A 28 -1.85 -5.52 18.73
CA LYS A 28 -1.85 -6.07 20.09
C LYS A 28 -2.65 -5.21 21.07
N GLN A 29 -2.52 -3.88 20.99
CA GLN A 29 -3.25 -2.96 21.87
C GLN A 29 -4.75 -2.93 21.55
N LEU A 30 -5.12 -2.97 20.27
CA LEU A 30 -6.53 -3.06 19.85
C LEU A 30 -7.19 -4.36 20.33
N THR A 31 -6.48 -5.49 20.29
CA THR A 31 -6.96 -6.76 20.86
C THR A 31 -7.19 -6.63 22.37
N ALA A 32 -6.29 -5.96 23.09
CA ALA A 32 -6.45 -5.71 24.53
C ALA A 32 -7.65 -4.79 24.84
N PHE A 33 -7.94 -3.81 23.96
CA PHE A 33 -9.12 -2.96 24.05
C PHE A 33 -10.42 -3.61 23.55
N ALA A 34 -10.34 -4.83 23.00
CA ALA A 34 -11.46 -5.46 22.29
C ALA A 34 -12.08 -4.58 21.19
N MET A 35 -11.27 -3.72 20.56
CA MET A 35 -11.72 -2.82 19.50
C MET A 35 -11.75 -3.57 18.15
N PRO A 36 -12.92 -3.71 17.49
CA PRO A 36 -13.07 -4.65 16.38
C PRO A 36 -12.60 -4.12 15.02
N ALA A 37 -12.25 -2.84 14.91
CA ALA A 37 -11.81 -2.22 13.67
C ALA A 37 -10.80 -1.10 13.91
N ILE A 38 -10.03 -0.75 12.89
CA ILE A 38 -9.07 0.35 12.93
C ILE A 38 -8.84 0.90 11.53
N ALA A 39 -8.84 2.23 11.38
CA ALA A 39 -8.35 2.88 10.17
C ALA A 39 -6.88 3.25 10.30
N LEU A 40 -6.12 3.04 9.22
CA LEU A 40 -4.80 3.60 9.05
C LEU A 40 -4.89 4.68 7.98
N THR A 41 -4.47 5.89 8.33
CA THR A 41 -4.60 7.10 7.50
C THR A 41 -3.26 7.80 7.44
N ASP A 42 -2.25 7.10 6.92
CA ASP A 42 -0.91 7.65 6.86
C ASP A 42 -0.82 8.90 5.98
N HIS A 43 0.18 9.74 6.26
CA HIS A 43 0.39 11.01 5.57
C HIS A 43 0.70 10.81 4.08
N VAL A 44 -0.30 11.12 3.25
CA VAL A 44 -0.28 11.08 1.78
C VAL A 44 0.26 9.76 1.23
N ASN A 45 0.01 8.63 1.91
CA ASN A 45 0.47 7.34 1.42
C ASN A 45 -0.36 6.16 1.93
N LEU A 46 -0.15 4.98 1.31
CA LEU A 46 -0.73 3.70 1.71
C LEU A 46 0.34 2.63 2.02
N PHE A 47 1.57 3.04 2.35
CA PHE A 47 2.72 2.12 2.45
C PHE A 47 2.51 1.03 3.51
N GLY A 48 1.85 1.39 4.62
CA GLY A 48 1.56 0.46 5.73
C GLY A 48 0.36 -0.47 5.48
N LEU A 49 -0.42 -0.28 4.41
CA LEU A 49 -1.75 -0.91 4.26
C LEU A 49 -1.68 -2.44 4.24
N VAL A 50 -0.81 -3.04 3.42
CA VAL A 50 -0.72 -4.51 3.33
C VAL A 50 -0.25 -5.12 4.65
N LYS A 51 0.65 -4.44 5.38
CA LYS A 51 1.14 -4.86 6.68
C LYS A 51 0.03 -4.80 7.74
N LEU A 52 -0.75 -3.71 7.77
CA LEU A 52 -1.94 -3.59 8.61
C LEU A 52 -2.94 -4.67 8.28
N TYR A 53 -3.30 -4.84 7.01
CA TYR A 53 -4.31 -5.79 6.58
C TYR A 53 -3.98 -7.22 7.04
N LYS A 54 -2.76 -7.69 6.79
CA LYS A 54 -2.29 -9.01 7.26
C LYS A 54 -2.35 -9.13 8.79
N ALA A 55 -1.88 -8.12 9.51
CA ALA A 55 -1.82 -8.16 10.97
C ALA A 55 -3.21 -8.12 11.63
N SER A 56 -4.11 -7.27 11.13
CA SER A 56 -5.47 -7.11 11.65
C SER A 56 -6.32 -8.36 11.41
N ILE A 57 -6.31 -8.89 10.16
CA ILE A 57 -7.10 -10.08 9.81
C ILE A 57 -6.67 -11.29 10.64
N ALA A 58 -5.36 -11.46 10.90
CA ALA A 58 -4.84 -12.54 11.74
C ALA A 58 -5.32 -12.48 13.21
N GLN A 59 -5.83 -11.33 13.67
CA GLN A 59 -6.35 -11.13 15.02
C GLN A 59 -7.87 -10.86 15.03
N GLY A 60 -8.56 -11.04 13.90
CA GLY A 60 -10.00 -10.79 13.80
C GLY A 60 -10.41 -9.31 13.90
N ILE A 61 -9.45 -8.38 13.70
CA ILE A 61 -9.70 -6.94 13.66
C ILE A 61 -9.92 -6.52 12.21
N LYS A 62 -10.94 -5.71 11.94
CA LYS A 62 -11.22 -5.20 10.60
C LYS A 62 -10.28 -4.02 10.25
N PRO A 63 -9.41 -4.15 9.23
CA PRO A 63 -8.64 -3.02 8.73
C PRO A 63 -9.53 -2.10 7.89
N ILE A 64 -9.37 -0.78 8.05
CA ILE A 64 -9.96 0.25 7.20
C ILE A 64 -8.81 0.97 6.50
N ALA A 65 -8.84 0.99 5.17
CA ALA A 65 -7.85 1.68 4.37
C ALA A 65 -8.18 3.16 4.27
N GLY A 66 -7.20 4.02 4.45
CA GLY A 66 -7.34 5.45 4.29
C GLY A 66 -6.00 6.17 4.19
N ALA A 67 -6.06 7.48 4.02
CA ALA A 67 -4.89 8.36 4.02
C ALA A 67 -5.29 9.77 4.45
N ASP A 68 -4.41 10.42 5.22
CA ASP A 68 -4.45 11.87 5.41
C ASP A 68 -3.84 12.51 4.16
N VAL A 69 -4.65 13.14 3.33
CA VAL A 69 -4.19 13.84 2.12
C VAL A 69 -4.08 15.34 2.35
N LEU A 70 -3.23 15.98 1.55
CA LEU A 70 -3.11 17.43 1.50
C LEU A 70 -3.77 17.94 0.22
N VAL A 71 -4.70 18.88 0.33
CA VAL A 71 -5.37 19.54 -0.78
C VAL A 71 -4.73 20.90 -1.00
N ALA A 72 -4.36 21.19 -2.25
CA ALA A 72 -3.73 22.44 -2.61
C ALA A 72 -4.60 23.64 -2.22
N ASN A 73 -3.94 24.70 -1.74
CA ASN A 73 -4.58 25.95 -1.37
C ASN A 73 -4.06 27.06 -2.29
N ALA A 74 -4.90 27.48 -3.24
CA ALA A 74 -4.50 28.47 -4.24
C ALA A 74 -4.14 29.83 -3.62
N ASP A 75 -4.83 30.22 -2.54
CA ASP A 75 -4.62 31.51 -1.87
C ASP A 75 -3.37 31.53 -0.98
N ALA A 76 -2.98 30.36 -0.46
CA ALA A 76 -1.78 30.20 0.36
C ALA A 76 -1.10 28.85 0.07
N PRO A 77 -0.26 28.78 -0.99
CA PRO A 77 0.36 27.52 -1.45
C PRO A 77 1.21 26.80 -0.40
N ASP A 78 1.77 27.55 0.56
CA ASP A 78 2.58 27.00 1.67
C ASP A 78 1.70 26.42 2.81
N LEU A 79 0.38 26.61 2.75
CA LEU A 79 -0.58 26.16 3.75
C LEU A 79 -1.68 25.30 3.10
N PRO A 80 -1.36 24.08 2.63
CA PRO A 80 -2.37 23.17 2.09
C PRO A 80 -3.39 22.79 3.16
N TYR A 81 -4.61 22.46 2.73
CA TYR A 81 -5.66 21.98 3.60
C TYR A 81 -5.53 20.48 3.82
N ARG A 82 -5.90 19.99 5.00
CA ARG A 82 -5.92 18.55 5.25
C ARG A 82 -7.31 17.98 5.00
N LEU A 83 -7.36 16.80 4.42
CA LEU A 83 -8.58 15.99 4.29
C LEU A 83 -8.22 14.54 4.58
N THR A 84 -9.08 13.80 5.28
CA THR A 84 -8.86 12.36 5.53
C THR A 84 -9.76 11.57 4.60
N PHE A 85 -9.21 10.71 3.75
CA PHE A 85 -10.00 9.78 2.95
C PHE A 85 -10.00 8.38 3.56
N LEU A 86 -11.16 7.73 3.55
CA LEU A 86 -11.35 6.32 3.87
C LEU A 86 -11.96 5.60 2.66
N ALA A 87 -11.43 4.44 2.31
CA ALA A 87 -11.98 3.61 1.24
C ALA A 87 -13.20 2.84 1.77
N LEU A 88 -14.35 3.03 1.12
CA LEU A 88 -15.57 2.28 1.45
C LEU A 88 -15.50 0.84 0.94
N ASN A 89 -14.84 0.62 -0.19
CA ASN A 89 -14.77 -0.66 -0.89
C ASN A 89 -13.52 -0.74 -1.79
N HIS A 90 -13.41 -1.80 -2.58
CA HIS A 90 -12.30 -1.97 -3.52
C HIS A 90 -12.18 -0.81 -4.52
N THR A 91 -13.29 -0.30 -5.05
CA THR A 91 -13.28 0.87 -5.95
C THR A 91 -12.69 2.10 -5.25
N GLY A 92 -13.10 2.37 -4.01
CA GLY A 92 -12.52 3.45 -3.21
C GLY A 92 -11.02 3.26 -2.94
N TYR A 93 -10.57 2.03 -2.72
CA TYR A 93 -9.14 1.73 -2.57
C TYR A 93 -8.35 2.06 -3.85
N VAL A 94 -8.87 1.70 -5.02
CA VAL A 94 -8.25 2.03 -6.31
C VAL A 94 -8.22 3.54 -6.51
N THR A 95 -9.36 4.24 -6.32
CA THR A 95 -9.43 5.70 -6.45
C THR A 95 -8.46 6.41 -5.50
N LEU A 96 -8.36 5.96 -4.24
CA LEU A 96 -7.40 6.53 -3.30
C LEU A 96 -5.95 6.31 -3.75
N THR A 97 -5.65 5.12 -4.27
CA THR A 97 -4.32 4.78 -4.79
C THR A 97 -3.95 5.65 -5.99
N GLU A 98 -4.89 5.87 -6.91
CA GLU A 98 -4.72 6.77 -8.07
C GLU A 98 -4.46 8.22 -7.63
N LEU A 99 -5.29 8.76 -6.73
CA LEU A 99 -5.14 10.14 -6.24
C LEU A 99 -3.80 10.37 -5.53
N VAL A 100 -3.39 9.43 -4.67
CA VAL A 100 -2.08 9.50 -3.99
C VAL A 100 -0.95 9.41 -5.01
N SER A 101 -1.05 8.51 -5.99
CA SER A 101 -0.04 8.36 -7.04
C SER A 101 0.07 9.63 -7.88
N GLN A 102 -1.05 10.22 -8.26
CA GLN A 102 -1.11 11.47 -9.02
C GLN A 102 -0.49 12.64 -8.25
N ALA A 103 -0.71 12.71 -6.93
CA ALA A 103 -0.08 13.72 -6.08
C ALA A 103 1.45 13.63 -6.09
N TYR A 104 2.01 12.42 -6.02
CA TYR A 104 3.46 12.22 -6.13
C TYR A 104 4.00 12.48 -7.54
N GLN A 105 3.25 12.17 -8.59
CA GLN A 105 3.72 12.33 -9.98
C GLN A 105 3.59 13.77 -10.50
N GLN A 106 2.53 14.49 -10.11
CA GLN A 106 2.14 15.74 -10.75
C GLN A 106 1.93 16.89 -9.75
N GLY A 107 1.74 16.59 -8.46
CA GLY A 107 1.18 17.51 -7.47
C GLY A 107 2.14 17.98 -6.39
N GLN A 108 3.42 18.17 -6.67
CA GLN A 108 4.37 18.56 -5.61
C GLN A 108 4.54 20.07 -5.48
N ASN A 109 4.61 20.57 -4.26
CA ASN A 109 5.05 21.94 -4.02
C ASN A 109 6.59 22.09 -4.17
N LYS A 110 7.12 23.29 -3.95
CA LYS A 110 8.56 23.60 -4.03
C LYS A 110 9.44 22.74 -3.11
N ASP A 111 8.87 22.20 -2.03
CA ASP A 111 9.56 21.38 -1.03
C ASP A 111 9.36 19.87 -1.28
N GLY A 112 8.75 19.49 -2.42
CA GLY A 112 8.49 18.10 -2.77
C GLY A 112 7.30 17.47 -2.03
N ILE A 113 6.47 18.27 -1.34
CA ILE A 113 5.31 17.79 -0.59
C ILE A 113 4.19 17.46 -1.60
N PRO A 114 3.67 16.22 -1.63
CA PRO A 114 2.59 15.82 -2.52
C PRO A 114 1.26 16.45 -2.09
N LEU A 115 0.58 17.10 -3.03
CA LEU A 115 -0.67 17.81 -2.90
C LEU A 115 -1.66 17.32 -3.96
N LEU A 116 -2.91 17.13 -3.55
CA LEU A 116 -4.02 16.87 -4.45
C LEU A 116 -4.59 18.20 -4.93
N GLN A 117 -4.82 18.30 -6.24
CA GLN A 117 -5.68 19.35 -6.78
C GLN A 117 -7.15 18.98 -6.56
N ARG A 118 -8.01 19.97 -6.30
CA ARG A 118 -9.44 19.72 -6.04
C ARG A 118 -10.12 19.08 -7.24
N GLU A 119 -9.73 19.50 -8.43
CA GLU A 119 -10.24 19.02 -9.72
C GLU A 119 -10.03 17.50 -9.88
N TRP A 120 -8.94 16.94 -9.33
CA TRP A 120 -8.70 15.50 -9.38
C TRP A 120 -9.71 14.72 -8.55
N ILE A 121 -10.10 15.28 -7.40
CA ILE A 121 -11.13 14.71 -6.51
C ILE A 121 -12.52 14.85 -7.15
N GLU A 122 -12.76 15.95 -7.85
CA GLU A 122 -13.98 16.16 -8.62
C GLU A 122 -14.11 15.15 -9.77
N MET A 123 -13.02 14.88 -10.47
CA MET A 123 -12.97 13.89 -11.55
C MET A 123 -13.24 12.47 -11.06
N ASN A 124 -12.66 12.08 -9.92
CA ASN A 124 -12.94 10.77 -9.33
C ASN A 124 -12.85 10.76 -7.81
N ASN A 125 -14.00 10.58 -7.16
CA ASN A 125 -14.11 10.32 -5.72
C ASN A 125 -14.91 9.05 -5.41
N THR A 126 -15.06 8.17 -6.40
CA THR A 126 -15.93 6.99 -6.31
C THR A 126 -15.48 6.07 -5.19
N GLY A 127 -16.41 5.65 -4.31
CA GLY A 127 -16.10 4.75 -3.21
C GLY A 127 -15.27 5.36 -2.07
N LEU A 128 -15.02 6.67 -2.07
CA LEU A 128 -14.36 7.37 -0.97
C LEU A 128 -15.35 7.94 0.04
N LEU A 129 -14.95 7.97 1.30
CA LEU A 129 -15.57 8.77 2.36
C LEU A 129 -14.53 9.74 2.89
N ALA A 130 -14.91 10.97 3.20
CA ALA A 130 -13.98 11.97 3.70
C ALA A 130 -14.36 12.52 5.08
N LEU A 131 -13.34 12.77 5.89
CA LEU A 131 -13.42 13.53 7.14
C LEU A 131 -12.77 14.90 6.90
N SER A 132 -13.36 15.95 7.45
CA SER A 132 -13.02 17.34 7.12
C SER A 132 -11.61 17.80 7.50
N GLY A 133 -10.79 16.99 8.18
CA GLY A 133 -9.44 17.38 8.60
C GLY A 133 -9.41 18.26 9.85
N ALA A 134 -10.51 18.30 10.63
CA ALA A 134 -10.70 19.14 11.81
C ALA A 134 -10.26 20.60 11.59
N MET A 135 -9.48 21.18 12.50
CA MET A 135 -8.96 22.56 12.39
C MET A 135 -7.97 22.75 11.22
N GLN A 136 -7.41 21.67 10.67
CA GLN A 136 -6.43 21.74 9.59
C GLN A 136 -7.07 21.70 8.20
N GLY A 137 -8.35 21.37 8.10
CA GLY A 137 -9.13 21.43 6.87
C GLY A 137 -9.49 22.85 6.45
N ASP A 138 -10.02 22.98 5.23
CA ASP A 138 -10.50 24.25 4.68
C ASP A 138 -11.66 24.84 5.50
N ILE A 139 -12.63 24.03 5.87
CA ILE A 139 -13.75 24.42 6.73
C ILE A 139 -13.24 24.87 8.10
N GLY A 140 -12.36 24.08 8.73
CA GLY A 140 -11.85 24.38 10.08
C GLY A 140 -11.07 25.69 10.13
N ARG A 141 -10.18 25.92 9.15
CA ARG A 141 -9.45 27.18 9.04
C ARG A 141 -10.37 28.36 8.77
N ALA A 142 -11.37 28.22 7.90
CA ALA A 142 -12.34 29.29 7.63
C ALA A 142 -13.15 29.67 8.88
N LEU A 143 -13.59 28.68 9.66
CA LEU A 143 -14.31 28.91 10.93
C LEU A 143 -13.44 29.64 11.96
N LEU A 144 -12.18 29.22 12.13
CA LEU A 144 -11.26 29.84 13.09
C LEU A 144 -10.80 31.25 12.69
N SER A 145 -10.83 31.56 11.40
CA SER A 145 -10.60 32.91 10.86
C SER A 145 -11.87 33.76 10.82
N GLU A 146 -12.96 33.34 11.47
CA GLU A 146 -14.25 34.05 11.55
C GLU A 146 -14.93 34.28 10.19
N ASN A 147 -14.52 33.54 9.16
CA ASN A 147 -15.09 33.62 7.81
C ASN A 147 -16.17 32.54 7.63
N HIS A 148 -17.31 32.75 8.30
CA HIS A 148 -18.42 31.79 8.32
C HIS A 148 -19.05 31.53 6.94
N ASP A 149 -19.08 32.53 6.06
CA ASP A 149 -19.61 32.38 4.70
C ASP A 149 -18.72 31.45 3.86
N MET A 150 -17.40 31.60 3.98
CA MET A 150 -16.45 30.71 3.32
C MET A 150 -16.54 29.28 3.88
N ALA A 151 -16.63 29.12 5.20
CA ALA A 151 -16.81 27.81 5.83
C ALA A 151 -18.10 27.12 5.34
N LYS A 152 -19.20 27.86 5.22
CA LYS A 152 -20.47 27.36 4.68
C LYS A 152 -20.36 26.98 3.20
N THR A 153 -19.59 27.74 2.43
CA THR A 153 -19.33 27.46 1.02
C THR A 153 -18.58 26.13 0.88
N TRP A 154 -17.46 25.95 1.60
CA TRP A 154 -16.69 24.71 1.56
C TRP A 154 -17.46 23.51 2.10
N ALA A 155 -18.24 23.68 3.16
CA ALA A 155 -19.06 22.60 3.69
C ALA A 155 -20.13 22.14 2.68
N ASN A 156 -20.78 23.07 1.97
CA ASN A 156 -21.73 22.70 0.90
C ASN A 156 -21.02 22.07 -0.31
N TYR A 157 -19.84 22.58 -0.67
CA TYR A 157 -19.02 21.99 -1.73
C TYR A 157 -18.74 20.51 -1.45
N TRP A 158 -18.17 20.19 -0.29
CA TRP A 158 -17.86 18.80 0.08
C TRP A 158 -19.10 17.94 0.28
N LYS A 159 -20.17 18.50 0.86
CA LYS A 159 -21.47 17.82 1.01
C LYS A 159 -22.03 17.39 -0.34
N ASN A 160 -21.96 18.26 -1.35
CA ASN A 160 -22.49 18.00 -2.67
C ASN A 160 -21.60 17.04 -3.47
N LEU A 161 -20.28 17.16 -3.32
CA LEU A 161 -19.32 16.29 -3.99
C LEU A 161 -19.34 14.85 -3.41
N LEU A 162 -19.51 14.72 -2.10
CA LEU A 162 -19.48 13.47 -1.35
C LEU A 162 -20.80 13.27 -0.58
N PRO A 163 -21.95 13.12 -1.27
CA PRO A 163 -23.25 13.02 -0.61
C PRO A 163 -23.30 11.79 0.29
N ASN A 164 -23.69 11.98 1.56
CA ASN A 164 -23.69 10.97 2.63
C ASN A 164 -22.32 10.31 2.89
N ARG A 165 -21.24 10.90 2.40
CA ARG A 165 -19.86 10.41 2.47
C ARG A 165 -18.89 11.49 2.96
N PHE A 166 -19.39 12.58 3.53
CA PHE A 166 -18.60 13.65 4.12
C PHE A 166 -19.03 13.88 5.57
N TYR A 167 -18.04 13.94 6.47
CA TYR A 167 -18.24 14.13 7.90
C TYR A 167 -17.39 15.29 8.41
N LEU A 168 -17.97 16.13 9.27
CA LEU A 168 -17.22 17.14 10.00
C LEU A 168 -16.49 16.48 11.17
N GLU A 169 -15.16 16.55 11.15
CA GLU A 169 -14.28 15.87 12.10
C GLU A 169 -14.08 16.71 13.37
N LEU A 170 -14.34 16.13 14.54
CA LEU A 170 -14.15 16.77 15.84
C LEU A 170 -12.98 16.09 16.59
N GLN A 171 -12.13 16.91 17.20
CA GLN A 171 -10.93 16.46 17.92
C GLN A 171 -10.79 17.18 19.25
N ARG A 172 -10.45 16.43 20.30
CA ARG A 172 -10.11 16.94 21.63
C ARG A 172 -8.76 16.39 22.06
N VAL A 173 -7.70 16.94 21.47
CA VAL A 173 -6.31 16.54 21.74
C VAL A 173 -5.56 17.60 22.55
N GLY A 174 -6.22 18.65 23.02
CA GLY A 174 -5.62 19.67 23.88
C GLY A 174 -4.85 20.75 23.13
N LYS A 175 -5.11 20.93 21.83
CA LYS A 175 -4.63 22.10 21.07
C LYS A 175 -5.43 23.35 21.43
N ALA A 176 -4.82 24.50 21.17
CA ALA A 176 -5.53 25.77 21.24
C ALA A 176 -6.69 25.79 20.23
N ASP A 177 -7.77 26.50 20.57
CA ASP A 177 -8.96 26.71 19.75
C ASP A 177 -9.84 25.48 19.44
N GLU A 178 -9.55 24.28 19.96
CA GLU A 178 -10.34 23.08 19.69
C GLU A 178 -11.82 23.24 20.08
N GLU A 179 -12.12 23.68 21.30
CA GLU A 179 -13.51 23.87 21.74
C GLU A 179 -14.21 24.99 20.97
N ARG A 180 -13.47 26.04 20.55
CA ARG A 180 -14.00 27.10 19.68
C ARG A 180 -14.37 26.51 18.32
N TYR A 181 -13.49 25.71 17.73
CA TYR A 181 -13.74 25.00 16.49
C TYR A 181 -14.93 24.04 16.62
N ILE A 182 -15.00 23.22 17.67
CA ILE A 182 -16.09 22.25 17.89
C ILE A 182 -17.43 22.96 17.98
N ALA A 183 -17.53 24.05 18.74
CA ALA A 183 -18.76 24.83 18.84
C ALA A 183 -19.21 25.38 17.47
N LEU A 184 -18.27 25.91 16.68
CA LEU A 184 -18.57 26.43 15.34
C LEU A 184 -18.90 25.32 14.33
N ALA A 185 -18.17 24.22 14.36
CA ALA A 185 -18.35 23.08 13.46
C ALA A 185 -19.69 22.39 13.71
N THR A 186 -20.12 22.25 14.96
CA THR A 186 -21.41 21.64 15.32
C THR A 186 -22.59 22.55 14.95
N GLN A 187 -22.47 23.87 15.10
CA GLN A 187 -23.45 24.82 14.58
C GLN A 187 -23.58 24.72 13.04
N LEU A 188 -22.45 24.65 12.34
CA LEU A 188 -22.43 24.47 10.88
C LEU A 188 -23.02 23.11 10.48
N ALA A 189 -22.70 22.05 11.23
CA ALA A 189 -23.24 20.70 11.04
C ALA A 189 -24.76 20.71 11.13
N ALA A 190 -25.32 21.32 12.17
CA ALA A 190 -26.76 21.45 12.36
C ALA A 190 -27.41 22.27 11.22
N ALA A 191 -26.83 23.42 10.87
CA ALA A 191 -27.36 24.31 9.83
C ALA A 191 -27.38 23.68 8.44
N LEU A 192 -26.42 22.79 8.14
CA LEU A 192 -26.32 22.10 6.85
C LEU A 192 -26.77 20.65 6.89
N SER A 193 -27.24 20.14 8.04
CA SER A 193 -27.57 18.73 8.24
C SER A 193 -26.41 17.80 7.83
N LEU A 194 -25.19 18.14 8.23
CA LEU A 194 -23.99 17.34 8.03
C LEU A 194 -23.72 16.50 9.28
N PRO A 195 -23.26 15.24 9.13
CA PRO A 195 -22.89 14.43 10.27
C PRO A 195 -21.53 14.86 10.84
N VAL A 196 -21.36 14.71 12.15
CA VAL A 196 -20.08 14.91 12.85
C VAL A 196 -19.44 13.55 13.21
N VAL A 197 -18.13 13.52 13.36
CA VAL A 197 -17.39 12.30 13.74
C VAL A 197 -16.22 12.63 14.65
N ALA A 198 -16.03 11.86 15.72
CA ALA A 198 -14.92 12.05 16.65
C ALA A 198 -13.68 11.29 16.19
N THR A 199 -12.51 11.92 16.27
CA THR A 199 -11.21 11.26 16.10
C THR A 199 -10.23 11.72 17.20
N ASN A 200 -9.10 11.02 17.35
CA ASN A 200 -8.05 11.38 18.31
C ASN A 200 -6.69 11.70 17.65
N ASP A 201 -6.68 11.87 16.32
CA ASP A 201 -5.48 12.19 15.53
C ASP A 201 -4.21 11.44 15.98
N VAL A 202 -4.31 10.11 16.07
CA VAL A 202 -3.33 9.29 16.80
C VAL A 202 -1.97 9.31 16.10
N ARG A 203 -0.90 9.55 16.88
CA ARG A 203 0.50 9.55 16.42
C ARG A 203 1.40 8.57 17.17
N PHE A 204 0.99 8.11 18.34
CA PHE A 204 1.74 7.18 19.17
C PHE A 204 0.79 6.30 20.00
N LEU A 205 1.30 5.26 20.68
CA LEU A 205 0.45 4.25 21.30
C LEU A 205 0.06 4.58 22.74
N GLN A 206 0.99 5.13 23.51
CA GLN A 206 0.78 5.51 24.90
C GLN A 206 1.12 6.98 25.11
N GLU A 207 0.46 7.64 26.06
CA GLU A 207 0.74 9.04 26.40
C GLU A 207 2.24 9.29 26.70
N SER A 208 2.90 8.34 27.37
CA SER A 208 4.33 8.38 27.67
C SER A 208 5.25 8.40 26.44
N ASP A 209 4.75 7.98 25.27
CA ASP A 209 5.52 7.97 24.03
C ASP A 209 5.66 9.37 23.40
N PHE A 210 4.95 10.38 23.92
CA PHE A 210 4.96 11.74 23.38
C PHE A 210 6.38 12.33 23.29
N ALA A 211 7.23 12.12 24.30
CA ALA A 211 8.60 12.64 24.27
C ALA A 211 9.43 12.00 23.13
N ALA A 212 9.24 10.70 22.88
CA ALA A 212 9.90 10.00 21.78
C ALA A 212 9.36 10.47 20.41
N HIS A 213 8.06 10.74 20.32
CA HIS A 213 7.43 11.30 19.14
C HIS A 213 7.99 12.69 18.81
N GLU A 214 8.11 13.58 19.80
CA GLU A 214 8.71 14.92 19.63
C GLU A 214 10.14 14.84 19.09
N VAL A 215 10.96 13.92 19.59
CA VAL A 215 12.31 13.67 19.07
C VAL A 215 12.26 13.23 17.61
N ARG A 216 11.36 12.30 17.26
CA ARG A 216 11.19 11.84 15.88
C ARG A 216 10.84 12.98 14.93
N VAL A 217 9.89 13.82 15.31
CA VAL A 217 9.48 14.98 14.49
C VAL A 217 10.63 15.97 14.33
N CYS A 218 11.39 16.23 15.41
CA CYS A 218 12.57 17.10 15.35
C CYS A 218 13.65 16.56 14.41
N ILE A 219 13.90 15.25 14.40
CA ILE A 219 14.82 14.60 13.45
C ILE A 219 14.38 14.84 12.01
N HIS A 220 13.08 14.67 11.71
CA HIS A 220 12.55 14.92 10.38
C HIS A 220 12.67 16.39 9.97
N GLN A 221 12.37 17.32 10.88
CA GLN A 221 12.43 18.76 10.65
C GLN A 221 13.86 19.34 10.64
N GLY A 222 14.88 18.54 10.99
CA GLY A 222 16.25 19.03 11.14
C GLY A 222 16.41 20.06 12.27
N ARG A 223 15.62 19.93 13.35
CA ARG A 223 15.63 20.84 14.51
C ARG A 223 16.10 20.15 15.78
N VAL A 224 16.57 20.94 16.75
CA VAL A 224 16.93 20.46 18.08
C VAL A 224 15.72 20.56 19.01
N LEU A 225 15.56 19.60 19.92
CA LEU A 225 14.40 19.51 20.81
C LEU A 225 14.25 20.71 21.76
N ASP A 226 15.36 21.33 22.13
CA ASP A 226 15.44 22.48 23.04
C ASP A 226 15.26 23.85 22.34
N ASP A 227 15.18 23.90 20.99
CA ASP A 227 14.95 25.15 20.25
C ASP A 227 13.57 25.72 20.61
N PRO A 228 13.48 26.88 21.29
CA PRO A 228 12.20 27.45 21.69
C PRO A 228 11.33 27.90 20.51
N ARG A 229 11.93 28.06 19.31
CA ARG A 229 11.23 28.47 18.08
C ARG A 229 10.71 27.29 17.26
N ARG A 230 10.97 26.05 17.69
CA ARG A 230 10.49 24.88 16.95
C ARG A 230 8.96 24.84 16.96
N PRO A 231 8.33 24.39 15.86
CA PRO A 231 6.91 24.08 15.87
C PRO A 231 6.57 23.05 16.96
N LYS A 232 5.44 23.25 17.63
CA LYS A 232 4.86 22.31 18.61
C LYS A 232 3.48 21.91 18.11
N ASP A 233 3.49 21.17 17.01
CA ASP A 233 2.28 20.82 16.27
C ASP A 233 1.47 19.68 16.92
N TYR A 234 2.04 19.05 17.95
CA TYR A 234 1.50 17.86 18.60
C TYR A 234 1.37 18.04 20.10
N THR A 235 0.46 17.27 20.69
CA THR A 235 0.23 17.22 22.13
C THR A 235 0.38 15.80 22.65
N HIS A 236 0.55 15.65 23.96
CA HIS A 236 0.64 14.35 24.62
C HIS A 236 -0.66 13.52 24.52
N GLN A 237 -1.79 14.13 24.19
CA GLN A 237 -3.10 13.44 24.14
C GLN A 237 -3.36 12.70 22.82
N GLN A 238 -2.44 12.78 21.85
CA GLN A 238 -2.54 12.11 20.54
C GLN A 238 -2.08 10.64 20.57
N TYR A 239 -2.33 9.95 21.70
CA TYR A 239 -2.08 8.51 21.82
C TYR A 239 -3.31 7.68 21.43
N LEU A 240 -3.15 6.36 21.35
CA LEU A 240 -4.26 5.44 21.11
C LEU A 240 -5.12 5.29 22.37
N ARG A 241 -6.08 6.21 22.56
CA ARG A 241 -7.08 6.16 23.63
C ARG A 241 -7.94 4.90 23.56
N SER A 242 -8.34 4.40 24.72
CA SER A 242 -9.36 3.35 24.88
C SER A 242 -10.75 3.85 24.48
N GLU A 243 -11.68 2.90 24.33
CA GLU A 243 -13.09 3.23 24.09
C GLU A 243 -13.67 4.07 25.24
N GLU A 244 -13.37 3.71 26.48
CA GLU A 244 -13.85 4.39 27.68
C GLU A 244 -13.40 5.85 27.75
N GLU A 245 -12.12 6.12 27.44
CA GLU A 245 -11.58 7.47 27.41
C GLU A 245 -12.26 8.33 26.35
N MET A 246 -12.45 7.79 25.14
CA MET A 246 -13.12 8.52 24.06
C MET A 246 -14.61 8.76 24.37
N VAL A 247 -15.28 7.79 24.99
CA VAL A 247 -16.68 7.93 25.43
C VAL A 247 -16.83 9.01 26.50
N ALA A 248 -15.92 9.04 27.48
CA ALA A 248 -15.93 10.09 28.50
C ALA A 248 -15.63 11.47 27.89
N LEU A 249 -14.68 11.53 26.95
CA LEU A 249 -14.22 12.77 26.32
C LEU A 249 -15.28 13.42 25.42
N PHE A 250 -16.12 12.64 24.76
CA PHE A 250 -17.18 13.11 23.86
C PHE A 250 -18.59 12.76 24.38
N ALA A 251 -18.76 12.71 25.71
CA ALA A 251 -20.04 12.40 26.33
C ALA A 251 -21.16 13.38 25.97
N ASP A 252 -20.80 14.62 25.62
CA ASP A 252 -21.66 15.68 25.09
C ASP A 252 -22.02 15.51 23.59
N PHE A 253 -21.26 14.71 22.84
CA PHE A 253 -21.48 14.42 21.42
C PHE A 253 -21.52 12.91 21.13
N PRO A 254 -22.50 12.15 21.67
CA PRO A 254 -22.59 10.70 21.48
C PRO A 254 -22.74 10.30 20.00
N GLU A 255 -23.34 11.15 19.19
CA GLU A 255 -23.46 10.96 17.73
C GLU A 255 -22.10 10.95 17.01
N ALA A 256 -21.14 11.75 17.46
CA ALA A 256 -19.80 11.80 16.89
C ALA A 256 -19.05 10.47 17.11
N LEU A 257 -19.27 9.84 18.27
CA LEU A 257 -18.76 8.51 18.61
C LEU A 257 -19.49 7.42 17.82
N ALA A 258 -20.82 7.43 17.79
CA ALA A 258 -21.63 6.46 17.07
C ALA A 258 -21.31 6.43 15.56
N ASN A 259 -21.06 7.61 14.97
CA ASN A 259 -20.67 7.73 13.57
C ASN A 259 -19.32 7.05 13.28
N THR A 260 -18.41 6.94 14.26
CA THR A 260 -17.16 6.19 14.04
C THR A 260 -17.43 4.71 13.77
N VAL A 261 -18.36 4.12 14.52
CA VAL A 261 -18.78 2.72 14.39
C VAL A 261 -19.55 2.53 13.08
N GLU A 262 -20.40 3.49 12.70
CA GLU A 262 -21.15 3.43 11.45
C GLU A 262 -20.24 3.53 10.23
N ILE A 263 -19.31 4.48 10.21
CA ILE A 263 -18.27 4.58 9.17
C ILE A 263 -17.46 3.28 9.12
N ALA A 264 -17.05 2.76 10.27
CA ALA A 264 -16.32 1.51 10.33
C ALA A 264 -17.14 0.38 9.68
N LYS A 265 -18.45 0.25 9.94
CA LYS A 265 -19.31 -0.75 9.27
C LYS A 265 -19.39 -0.57 7.75
N ARG A 266 -19.43 0.68 7.27
CA ARG A 266 -19.53 1.01 5.85
C ARG A 266 -18.24 0.71 5.06
N CYS A 267 -17.08 0.79 5.70
CA CYS A 267 -15.79 0.49 5.09
C CYS A 267 -15.50 -1.02 5.05
N ASN A 268 -15.49 -1.61 3.86
CA ASN A 268 -15.25 -3.03 3.64
C ASN A 268 -14.32 -3.25 2.44
N LEU A 269 -13.03 -3.43 2.71
CA LEU A 269 -12.02 -3.76 1.71
C LEU A 269 -11.63 -5.23 1.82
N ALA A 270 -11.70 -5.95 0.72
CA ALA A 270 -11.18 -7.30 0.59
C ALA A 270 -9.94 -7.28 -0.33
N LEU A 271 -8.78 -7.64 0.21
CA LEU A 271 -7.54 -7.78 -0.57
C LEU A 271 -7.26 -9.26 -0.82
N SER A 272 -6.99 -9.61 -2.08
CA SER A 272 -6.48 -10.92 -2.46
C SER A 272 -4.97 -10.94 -2.28
N LEU A 273 -4.50 -11.60 -1.22
CA LEU A 273 -3.07 -11.74 -0.92
C LEU A 273 -2.62 -13.18 -1.23
N GLY A 274 -1.37 -13.33 -1.69
CA GLY A 274 -0.78 -14.64 -2.00
C GLY A 274 -1.25 -15.25 -3.32
N LYS A 275 -2.06 -14.53 -4.11
CA LYS A 275 -2.32 -14.84 -5.52
C LYS A 275 -1.42 -13.99 -6.39
N ASN A 276 -0.87 -14.58 -7.43
CA ASN A 276 -0.04 -13.89 -8.40
C ASN A 276 -0.91 -13.33 -9.53
N PHE A 277 -0.56 -12.13 -9.99
CA PHE A 277 -1.16 -11.49 -11.14
C PHE A 277 -0.06 -11.35 -12.19
N LEU A 278 0.09 -12.37 -13.03
CA LEU A 278 1.10 -12.39 -14.08
C LEU A 278 0.59 -11.61 -15.32
N PRO A 279 1.44 -10.84 -16.00
CA PRO A 279 1.08 -10.23 -17.27
C PRO A 279 0.88 -11.32 -18.34
N GLN A 280 0.16 -10.98 -19.41
CA GLN A 280 0.01 -11.88 -20.55
C GLN A 280 1.30 -11.88 -21.37
N PHE A 281 1.83 -13.07 -21.65
CA PHE A 281 2.97 -13.22 -22.55
C PHE A 281 2.47 -13.39 -23.99
N PRO A 282 3.01 -12.62 -24.97
CA PRO A 282 2.56 -12.72 -26.35
C PRO A 282 3.05 -14.05 -26.97
N THR A 283 2.13 -14.92 -27.37
CA THR A 283 2.46 -16.13 -28.13
C THR A 283 2.24 -15.91 -29.63
N PRO A 284 3.20 -16.29 -30.50
CA PRO A 284 2.98 -16.35 -31.93
C PRO A 284 1.80 -17.26 -32.26
N ASN A 285 1.02 -16.91 -33.30
CA ASN A 285 -0.05 -17.74 -33.85
C ASN A 285 -1.21 -18.11 -32.89
N GLY A 286 -1.30 -17.46 -31.72
CA GLY A 286 -2.38 -17.72 -30.74
C GLY A 286 -2.25 -19.06 -30.01
N GLU A 287 -1.04 -19.62 -29.95
CA GLU A 287 -0.74 -20.83 -29.19
C GLU A 287 -0.98 -20.62 -27.68
N SER A 288 -1.30 -21.69 -26.96
CA SER A 288 -1.42 -21.62 -25.49
C SER A 288 -0.05 -21.39 -24.85
N LEU A 289 -0.01 -20.77 -23.66
CA LEU A 289 1.24 -20.59 -22.90
C LEU A 289 1.90 -21.93 -22.57
N ASP A 290 1.08 -22.96 -22.34
CA ASP A 290 1.50 -24.31 -22.00
C ASP A 290 2.25 -24.95 -23.18
N ASP A 291 1.65 -24.93 -24.37
CA ASP A 291 2.25 -25.47 -25.59
C ASP A 291 3.51 -24.68 -25.98
N TYR A 292 3.43 -23.35 -25.90
CA TYR A 292 4.55 -22.48 -26.25
C TYR A 292 5.75 -22.70 -25.33
N LEU A 293 5.53 -22.88 -24.03
CA LEU A 293 6.58 -23.25 -23.08
C LEU A 293 7.25 -24.56 -23.50
N VAL A 294 6.47 -25.61 -23.80
CA VAL A 294 7.01 -26.92 -24.17
C VAL A 294 7.83 -26.85 -25.45
N ILE A 295 7.33 -26.15 -26.47
CA ILE A 295 8.04 -25.95 -27.74
C ILE A 295 9.37 -25.26 -27.49
N LYS A 296 9.37 -24.11 -26.79
CA LYS A 296 10.59 -23.34 -26.53
C LYS A 296 11.58 -24.07 -25.64
N ALA A 297 11.10 -24.81 -24.65
CA ALA A 297 11.97 -25.60 -23.79
C ALA A 297 12.63 -26.75 -24.56
N LYS A 298 11.91 -27.41 -25.49
CA LYS A 298 12.49 -28.46 -26.36
C LYS A 298 13.50 -27.90 -27.36
N GLU A 299 13.19 -26.79 -28.02
CA GLU A 299 14.11 -26.09 -28.92
C GLU A 299 15.41 -25.68 -28.20
N GLY A 300 15.27 -25.08 -27.02
CA GLY A 300 16.39 -24.65 -26.20
C GLY A 300 17.24 -25.82 -25.68
N LEU A 301 16.61 -26.92 -25.26
CA LEU A 301 17.33 -28.12 -24.82
C LEU A 301 18.17 -28.72 -25.94
N ALA A 302 17.62 -28.79 -27.17
CA ALA A 302 18.35 -29.31 -28.32
C ALA A 302 19.64 -28.51 -28.59
N GLN A 303 19.57 -27.17 -28.50
CA GLN A 303 20.74 -26.29 -28.63
C GLN A 303 21.76 -26.49 -27.50
N ARG A 304 21.30 -26.64 -26.25
CA ARG A 304 22.19 -26.91 -25.11
C ARG A 304 22.91 -28.25 -25.25
N LEU A 305 22.21 -29.30 -25.67
CA LEU A 305 22.78 -30.63 -25.89
C LEU A 305 23.78 -30.65 -27.06
N GLU A 306 23.58 -29.83 -28.08
CA GLU A 306 24.55 -29.64 -29.16
C GLU A 306 25.89 -29.13 -28.67
N VAL A 307 25.87 -28.17 -27.75
CA VAL A 307 27.06 -27.58 -27.14
C VAL A 307 27.71 -28.51 -26.12
N LEU A 308 26.91 -29.11 -25.22
CA LEU A 308 27.41 -30.02 -24.18
C LEU A 308 28.01 -31.31 -24.75
N TYR A 309 27.36 -31.86 -25.78
CA TYR A 309 27.76 -33.12 -26.41
C TYR A 309 27.90 -32.92 -27.94
N PRO A 310 29.05 -32.42 -28.42
CA PRO A 310 29.28 -32.19 -29.84
C PRO A 310 29.27 -33.48 -30.68
N ASN A 311 29.60 -34.64 -30.09
CA ASN A 311 29.55 -35.93 -30.75
C ASN A 311 28.09 -36.45 -30.81
N PRO A 312 27.51 -36.68 -32.00
CA PRO A 312 26.12 -37.15 -32.17
C PRO A 312 25.82 -38.47 -31.46
N GLU A 313 26.75 -39.41 -31.41
CA GLU A 313 26.53 -40.73 -30.79
C GLU A 313 26.41 -40.60 -29.26
N VAL A 314 27.27 -39.79 -28.64
CA VAL A 314 27.22 -39.50 -27.20
C VAL A 314 25.96 -38.70 -26.87
N ARG A 315 25.60 -37.72 -27.71
CA ARG A 315 24.38 -36.92 -27.56
C ARG A 315 23.14 -37.81 -27.60
N ALA A 316 23.06 -38.75 -28.55
CA ALA A 316 21.93 -39.67 -28.65
C ALA A 316 21.80 -40.58 -27.42
N GLN A 317 22.91 -40.93 -26.77
CA GLN A 317 22.89 -41.71 -25.52
C GLN A 317 22.42 -40.87 -24.31
N LYS A 318 22.73 -39.56 -24.30
CA LYS A 318 22.40 -38.66 -23.19
C LYS A 318 21.04 -37.98 -23.30
N ALA A 319 20.56 -37.70 -24.52
CA ALA A 319 19.31 -37.00 -24.76
C ALA A 319 18.09 -37.57 -24.00
N PRO A 320 17.88 -38.90 -23.91
CA PRO A 320 16.72 -39.44 -23.20
C PRO A 320 16.63 -39.05 -21.72
N GLU A 321 17.77 -38.88 -21.05
CA GLU A 321 17.83 -38.47 -19.63
C GLU A 321 17.33 -37.02 -19.46
N TYR A 322 17.76 -36.12 -20.35
CA TYR A 322 17.37 -34.72 -20.32
C TYR A 322 15.93 -34.52 -20.79
N GLU A 323 15.50 -35.22 -21.84
CA GLU A 323 14.13 -35.16 -22.35
C GLU A 323 13.12 -35.64 -21.29
N ALA A 324 13.42 -36.75 -20.60
CA ALA A 324 12.57 -37.25 -19.52
C ALA A 324 12.45 -36.23 -18.37
N ARG A 325 13.56 -35.57 -18.00
CA ARG A 325 13.53 -34.52 -16.97
C ARG A 325 12.78 -33.28 -17.45
N LEU A 326 12.95 -32.88 -18.70
CA LEU A 326 12.26 -31.74 -19.30
C LEU A 326 10.74 -31.96 -19.33
N ASP A 327 10.29 -33.13 -19.78
CA ASP A 327 8.86 -33.47 -19.84
C ASP A 327 8.23 -33.52 -18.42
N PHE A 328 8.97 -34.04 -17.42
CA PHE A 328 8.54 -34.01 -16.02
C PHE A 328 8.38 -32.58 -15.48
N GLU A 329 9.40 -31.73 -15.66
CA GLU A 329 9.38 -30.36 -15.15
C GLU A 329 8.32 -29.50 -15.85
N THR A 330 8.22 -29.58 -17.18
CA THR A 330 7.19 -28.84 -17.94
C THR A 330 5.78 -29.25 -17.52
N GLY A 331 5.54 -30.54 -17.28
CA GLY A 331 4.27 -31.03 -16.74
C GLY A 331 3.91 -30.40 -15.38
N ILE A 332 4.87 -30.32 -14.45
CA ILE A 332 4.65 -29.67 -13.14
C ILE A 332 4.41 -28.17 -13.29
N ILE A 333 5.19 -27.48 -14.12
CA ILE A 333 5.05 -26.03 -14.34
C ILE A 333 3.65 -25.69 -14.89
N ILE A 334 3.17 -26.47 -15.85
CA ILE A 334 1.84 -26.33 -16.44
C ILE A 334 0.76 -26.62 -15.39
N GLN A 335 0.89 -27.73 -14.65
CA GLN A 335 -0.06 -28.09 -13.59
C GLN A 335 -0.19 -26.99 -12.52
N MET A 336 0.91 -26.32 -12.17
CA MET A 336 0.92 -25.24 -11.19
C MET A 336 0.55 -23.85 -11.75
N GLY A 337 0.37 -23.74 -13.07
CA GLY A 337 -0.04 -22.49 -13.72
C GLY A 337 1.06 -21.44 -13.82
N PHE A 338 2.34 -21.86 -13.94
CA PHE A 338 3.48 -20.96 -14.10
C PHE A 338 4.15 -20.90 -15.50
N PRO A 339 3.57 -21.38 -16.62
CA PRO A 339 4.26 -21.32 -17.91
C PRO A 339 4.53 -19.87 -18.36
N GLY A 340 3.55 -18.97 -18.16
CA GLY A 340 3.73 -17.55 -18.45
C GLY A 340 4.88 -16.92 -17.67
N TYR A 341 5.06 -17.29 -16.39
CA TYR A 341 6.18 -16.78 -15.58
C TYR A 341 7.54 -17.18 -16.16
N PHE A 342 7.72 -18.44 -16.54
CA PHE A 342 8.96 -18.91 -17.15
C PHE A 342 9.23 -18.22 -18.49
N LEU A 343 8.20 -18.03 -19.32
CA LEU A 343 8.32 -17.36 -20.61
C LEU A 343 8.71 -15.89 -20.46
N ILE A 344 8.05 -15.15 -19.57
CA ILE A 344 8.39 -13.75 -19.25
C ILE A 344 9.84 -13.66 -18.78
N VAL A 345 10.24 -14.52 -17.84
CA VAL A 345 11.60 -14.53 -17.29
C VAL A 345 12.64 -14.84 -18.36
N ALA A 346 12.40 -15.85 -19.19
CA ALA A 346 13.30 -16.20 -20.28
C ALA A 346 13.46 -15.04 -21.27
N ASP A 347 12.37 -14.35 -21.60
CA ASP A 347 12.36 -13.29 -22.59
C ASP A 347 13.27 -12.10 -22.22
N PHE A 348 13.06 -11.48 -21.06
CA PHE A 348 13.87 -10.32 -20.68
C PHE A 348 15.32 -10.69 -20.34
N ILE A 349 15.59 -11.91 -19.84
CA ILE A 349 16.97 -12.41 -19.66
C ILE A 349 17.68 -12.55 -21.00
N ASN A 350 17.04 -13.22 -21.95
CA ASN A 350 17.63 -13.44 -23.26
C ASN A 350 17.79 -12.12 -24.00
N TRP A 351 16.82 -11.20 -23.91
CA TRP A 351 16.97 -9.85 -24.44
C TRP A 351 18.19 -9.14 -23.85
N ALA A 352 18.37 -9.17 -22.52
CA ALA A 352 19.50 -8.56 -21.84
C ALA A 352 20.85 -9.13 -22.35
N LYS A 353 20.97 -10.46 -22.43
CA LYS A 353 22.17 -11.15 -22.94
C LYS A 353 22.51 -10.72 -24.37
N HIS A 354 21.53 -10.64 -25.27
CA HIS A 354 21.74 -10.24 -26.67
C HIS A 354 22.01 -8.74 -26.84
N ASN A 355 21.63 -7.91 -25.88
CA ASN A 355 21.79 -6.46 -25.92
C ASN A 355 22.96 -5.95 -25.08
N GLY A 356 23.86 -6.86 -24.68
CA GLY A 356 25.09 -6.52 -23.95
C GLY A 356 24.86 -6.10 -22.51
N VAL A 357 23.75 -6.50 -21.90
CA VAL A 357 23.50 -6.33 -20.46
C VAL A 357 23.89 -7.62 -19.74
N PRO A 358 24.95 -7.62 -18.92
CA PRO A 358 25.34 -8.80 -18.17
C PRO A 358 24.24 -9.23 -17.19
N VAL A 359 23.90 -10.52 -17.24
CA VAL A 359 22.97 -11.18 -16.33
C VAL A 359 23.78 -12.14 -15.45
N GLY A 360 23.48 -12.18 -14.16
CA GLY A 360 24.08 -13.15 -13.26
C GLY A 360 23.79 -14.59 -13.70
N PRO A 361 24.60 -15.59 -13.31
CA PRO A 361 24.47 -16.98 -13.76
C PRO A 361 23.21 -17.73 -13.24
N GLY A 362 22.32 -17.02 -12.54
CA GLY A 362 21.20 -17.57 -11.77
C GLY A 362 21.59 -17.79 -10.30
N ARG A 363 20.77 -17.29 -9.37
CA ARG A 363 20.87 -17.56 -7.93
C ARG A 363 19.66 -18.36 -7.45
N GLY A 364 19.76 -18.85 -6.21
CA GLY A 364 18.66 -19.57 -5.57
C GLY A 364 18.44 -20.97 -6.13
N SER A 365 17.23 -21.48 -5.95
CA SER A 365 16.87 -22.83 -6.35
C SER A 365 16.59 -22.97 -7.86
N GLY A 366 16.39 -21.88 -8.59
CA GLY A 366 16.06 -21.88 -10.01
C GLY A 366 17.07 -22.61 -10.90
N ALA A 367 18.35 -22.66 -10.49
CA ALA A 367 19.41 -23.40 -11.19
C ALA A 367 19.19 -24.94 -11.21
N GLY A 368 18.26 -25.47 -10.42
CA GLY A 368 17.90 -26.89 -10.43
C GLY A 368 16.92 -27.32 -11.52
N SER A 369 16.45 -26.39 -12.37
CA SER A 369 15.48 -26.66 -13.43
C SER A 369 16.16 -26.83 -14.79
N VAL A 370 15.93 -27.98 -15.44
CA VAL A 370 16.28 -28.22 -16.85
C VAL A 370 15.48 -27.29 -17.76
N VAL A 371 14.23 -26.96 -17.42
CA VAL A 371 13.43 -25.99 -18.20
C VAL A 371 14.09 -24.61 -18.17
N ALA A 372 14.52 -24.15 -16.99
CA ALA A 372 15.23 -22.86 -16.87
C ALA A 372 16.55 -22.83 -17.65
N TYR A 373 17.31 -23.93 -17.58
CA TYR A 373 18.55 -24.09 -18.35
C TYR A 373 18.30 -24.06 -19.86
N SER A 374 17.25 -24.75 -20.31
CA SER A 374 16.86 -24.86 -21.72
C SER A 374 16.39 -23.51 -22.28
N LEU A 375 15.61 -22.75 -21.51
CA LEU A 375 15.12 -21.42 -21.92
C LEU A 375 16.17 -20.31 -21.82
N GLY A 376 17.40 -20.62 -21.38
CA GLY A 376 18.47 -19.62 -21.25
C GLY A 376 18.37 -18.75 -19.98
N ILE A 377 17.46 -19.09 -19.06
CA ILE A 377 17.30 -18.40 -17.76
C ILE A 377 18.55 -18.64 -16.91
N THR A 378 19.00 -19.90 -16.84
CA THR A 378 20.21 -20.30 -16.12
C THR A 378 21.24 -20.87 -17.08
N ASP A 379 22.52 -20.79 -16.71
CA ASP A 379 23.63 -21.24 -17.56
C ASP A 379 24.36 -22.48 -17.01
N LEU A 380 23.87 -23.06 -15.92
CA LEU A 380 24.39 -24.28 -15.31
C LEU A 380 23.55 -25.50 -15.73
N ASP A 381 24.24 -26.60 -16.10
CA ASP A 381 23.61 -27.90 -16.34
C ASP A 381 23.20 -28.55 -15.00
N PRO A 382 21.89 -28.66 -14.69
CA PRO A 382 21.44 -29.18 -13.42
C PRO A 382 21.71 -30.69 -13.26
N LEU A 383 21.73 -31.48 -14.33
CA LEU A 383 21.96 -32.93 -14.24
C LEU A 383 23.42 -33.23 -13.93
N GLN A 384 24.35 -32.46 -14.51
CA GLN A 384 25.78 -32.61 -14.23
C GLN A 384 26.11 -32.40 -12.73
N TYR A 385 25.45 -31.44 -12.08
CA TYR A 385 25.70 -31.08 -10.68
C TYR A 385 24.67 -31.66 -9.70
N ALA A 386 23.81 -32.58 -10.14
CA ALA A 386 22.76 -33.21 -9.34
C ALA A 386 21.85 -32.19 -8.61
N LEU A 387 21.51 -31.10 -9.31
CA LEU A 387 20.61 -30.07 -8.79
C LEU A 387 19.15 -30.52 -8.92
N LEU A 388 18.39 -30.31 -7.85
CA LEU A 388 17.03 -30.81 -7.71
C LEU A 388 15.99 -29.76 -8.08
N PHE A 389 15.07 -30.11 -8.97
CA PHE A 389 13.98 -29.25 -9.40
C PHE A 389 12.96 -29.02 -8.29
N GLU A 390 12.71 -30.04 -7.47
CA GLU A 390 11.72 -30.03 -6.39
C GLU A 390 12.09 -29.05 -5.27
N ARG A 391 13.37 -28.67 -5.18
CA ARG A 391 13.83 -27.60 -4.29
C ARG A 391 13.38 -26.22 -4.78
N PHE A 392 13.20 -26.07 -6.09
CA PHE A 392 12.72 -24.84 -6.72
C PHE A 392 11.20 -24.78 -6.76
N LEU A 393 10.59 -25.82 -7.32
CA LEU A 393 9.16 -25.90 -7.50
C LEU A 393 8.67 -27.25 -7.00
N ASN A 394 7.99 -27.23 -5.85
CA ASN A 394 7.46 -28.43 -5.22
C ASN A 394 5.94 -28.52 -5.48
N PRO A 395 5.43 -29.56 -6.17
CA PRO A 395 4.01 -29.72 -6.42
C PRO A 395 3.18 -29.87 -5.13
N GLU A 396 3.76 -30.35 -4.03
CA GLU A 396 3.10 -30.46 -2.72
C GLU A 396 2.95 -29.10 -2.01
N ARG A 397 3.66 -28.07 -2.47
CA ARG A 397 3.62 -26.72 -1.91
C ARG A 397 3.45 -25.69 -3.02
N VAL A 398 2.21 -25.25 -3.22
CA VAL A 398 1.90 -24.16 -4.16
C VAL A 398 2.48 -22.83 -3.64
N SER A 399 3.70 -22.51 -4.06
CA SER A 399 4.36 -21.22 -3.86
C SER A 399 4.85 -20.69 -5.19
N MET A 400 4.91 -19.36 -5.32
CA MET A 400 5.49 -18.71 -6.51
C MET A 400 6.96 -19.13 -6.65
N PRO A 401 7.38 -19.64 -7.82
CA PRO A 401 8.80 -19.78 -8.11
C PRO A 401 9.46 -18.40 -8.18
N ASP A 402 10.66 -18.28 -7.61
CA ASP A 402 11.48 -17.07 -7.70
C ASP A 402 12.86 -17.41 -8.24
N PHE A 403 13.21 -16.83 -9.38
CA PHE A 403 14.50 -17.03 -10.06
C PHE A 403 15.61 -16.11 -9.53
N ASP A 404 15.30 -15.12 -8.66
CA ASP A 404 16.29 -14.19 -8.06
C ASP A 404 17.32 -13.68 -9.08
N ILE A 405 16.84 -12.96 -10.11
CA ILE A 405 17.66 -12.58 -11.27
C ILE A 405 18.39 -11.26 -10.98
N ASP A 406 19.72 -11.32 -11.05
CA ASP A 406 20.59 -10.15 -10.93
C ASP A 406 20.96 -9.60 -12.31
N PHE A 407 20.75 -8.30 -12.51
CA PHE A 407 21.28 -7.53 -13.65
C PHE A 407 22.40 -6.61 -13.19
N CYS A 408 23.38 -6.35 -14.05
CA CYS A 408 24.35 -5.28 -13.81
C CYS A 408 23.63 -3.94 -13.63
N GLN A 409 23.98 -3.18 -12.58
CA GLN A 409 23.32 -1.91 -12.25
C GLN A 409 23.32 -0.92 -13.43
N GLU A 410 24.42 -0.84 -14.19
CA GLU A 410 24.54 0.05 -15.36
C GLU A 410 23.61 -0.31 -16.52
N GLY A 411 23.23 -1.60 -16.65
CA GLY A 411 22.34 -2.08 -17.72
C GLY A 411 20.88 -2.22 -17.29
N ARG A 412 20.57 -2.00 -16.01
CA ARG A 412 19.24 -2.23 -15.43
C ARG A 412 18.16 -1.39 -16.10
N ASP A 413 18.41 -0.10 -16.32
CA ASP A 413 17.41 0.82 -16.87
C ASP A 413 16.99 0.40 -18.29
N ARG A 414 17.94 -0.12 -19.09
CA ARG A 414 17.65 -0.65 -20.43
C ARG A 414 16.72 -1.87 -20.39
N VAL A 415 16.85 -2.71 -19.36
CA VAL A 415 15.96 -3.86 -19.15
C VAL A 415 14.58 -3.39 -18.70
N ILE A 416 14.51 -2.34 -17.85
CA ILE A 416 13.24 -1.72 -17.44
C ILE A 416 12.52 -1.12 -18.65
N ASP A 417 13.24 -0.44 -19.56
CA ASP A 417 12.64 0.14 -20.77
C ASP A 417 12.14 -0.92 -21.77
N TYR A 418 12.70 -2.14 -21.72
CA TYR A 418 12.28 -3.26 -22.57
C TYR A 418 10.98 -3.92 -22.08
N VAL A 419 10.83 -4.05 -20.76
CA VAL A 419 9.66 -4.68 -20.09
C VAL A 419 8.46 -3.74 -20.09
#